data_AF-A0A2C9JPW1-F1
#
_entry.id   AF-A0A2C9JPW1-F1
#
_cell.length_a   1.000
_cell.length_b   1.000
_cell.length_c   1.000
_cell.angle_alpha   90.00
_cell.angle_beta   90.00
_cell.angle_gamma   90.00
#
_symmetry.space_group_name_H-M   'P 1'
#
loop_
_entity.id
_entity.type
_entity.pdbx_description
1 polymer ?
#
loop_
_entity_poly.entity_id
_entity_poly.type
_entity_poly.pdbx_seq_one_letter_code
_entity_poly.pdbx_strand_id
1 'polypeptide(L)'
;MHQKARDLLHACQKTPPTLNETNSAPEALMFPRMHVYACPDRRPMFYISRGNNNHLVEGPLLELGWKKTTDKHDERYRLKWVENRCRINYIAFREGEQLVNHIPNCKLLTNKLGLLCSLQEYERVTLLTKGRLPRLKMVDFVPETYKLDERTDREKFLNDYKDGETWICKPTSLNQGKGIFLLRSREEINQLLSEREAKSSWTRQVQMRIVQRYIHNPLLIDGRKFDIRAYMFIASTVPFLVLFHKGYVRLSCQKYSQDDPNLTTHLTNQFVQKKDPSYKDNKEDTAWTMDKLNEYVNENIAKERNMEKDWVFGGLT
;
A
#
# COMPACT_ATOMS: atom_id res chain seq x y z
N MET A 1 15.75 -17.58 -26.27
CA MET A 1 14.92 -16.58 -25.55
C MET A 1 15.72 -15.51 -24.80
N HIS A 2 17.07 -15.51 -24.84
CA HIS A 2 17.93 -14.63 -24.03
C HIS A 2 18.43 -13.35 -24.74
N GLN A 3 18.20 -13.22 -26.06
CA GLN A 3 18.74 -12.13 -26.89
C GLN A 3 17.85 -10.88 -26.87
N LYS A 4 16.53 -11.04 -27.03
CA LYS A 4 15.57 -9.91 -27.05
C LYS A 4 15.55 -9.07 -25.76
N ALA A 5 15.89 -9.67 -24.62
CA ALA A 5 15.99 -8.96 -23.34
C ALA A 5 17.32 -8.16 -23.20
N ARG A 6 18.41 -8.62 -23.84
CA ARG A 6 19.68 -7.89 -23.90
C ARG A 6 19.60 -6.69 -24.84
N ASP A 7 18.90 -6.85 -25.96
CA ASP A 7 18.79 -5.80 -26.99
C ASP A 7 17.99 -4.59 -26.48
N LEU A 8 17.01 -4.79 -25.59
CA LEU A 8 16.23 -3.71 -24.94
C LEU A 8 17.04 -2.92 -23.90
N LEU A 9 18.01 -3.55 -23.22
CA LEU A 9 18.85 -2.89 -22.22
C LEU A 9 19.96 -2.05 -22.87
N HIS A 10 20.46 -2.46 -24.04
CA HIS A 10 21.54 -1.75 -24.74
C HIS A 10 21.08 -0.45 -25.41
N ALA A 11 19.79 -0.33 -25.73
CA ALA A 11 19.20 0.85 -26.36
C ALA A 11 19.06 2.05 -25.41
N CYS A 12 19.08 1.82 -24.09
CA CYS A 12 18.87 2.87 -23.08
C CYS A 12 20.16 3.56 -22.59
N GLN A 13 21.34 3.18 -23.08
CA GLN A 13 22.64 3.60 -22.49
C GLN A 13 23.52 4.52 -23.35
N LYS A 14 23.00 5.17 -24.41
CA LYS A 14 23.81 6.12 -25.21
C LYS A 14 23.27 7.55 -25.10
N THR A 15 24.11 8.44 -24.55
CA THR A 15 23.94 9.90 -24.54
C THR A 15 23.96 10.48 -25.96
N PRO A 16 23.15 11.52 -26.27
CA PRO A 16 23.02 12.04 -27.62
C PRO A 16 24.15 13.03 -27.99
N PRO A 17 24.63 13.06 -29.25
CA PRO A 17 25.54 14.10 -29.72
C PRO A 17 24.77 15.34 -30.21
N THR A 18 25.49 16.47 -30.20
CA THR A 18 25.05 17.83 -30.52
C THR A 18 24.59 18.02 -31.97
N LEU A 19 23.56 18.85 -32.13
CA LEU A 19 22.87 19.21 -33.38
C LEU A 19 23.77 19.98 -34.34
N ASN A 20 23.78 19.59 -35.62
CA ASN A 20 23.98 20.49 -36.75
C ASN A 20 22.93 20.19 -37.83
N GLU A 21 22.35 21.26 -38.35
CA GLU A 21 21.21 21.32 -39.25
C GLU A 21 21.54 20.80 -40.66
N THR A 22 20.76 19.82 -41.16
CA THR A 22 20.29 19.79 -42.56
C THR A 22 19.09 18.84 -42.69
N ASN A 23 18.10 19.30 -43.44
CA ASN A 23 16.81 18.69 -43.80
C ASN A 23 16.79 17.15 -43.99
N SER A 24 16.12 16.46 -43.06
CA SER A 24 15.13 15.40 -43.30
C SER A 24 14.66 14.89 -41.94
N ALA A 25 13.35 14.95 -41.66
CA ALA A 25 12.80 14.51 -40.37
C ALA A 25 13.11 13.02 -40.11
N PRO A 26 13.73 12.66 -38.98
CA PRO A 26 13.98 11.26 -38.66
C PRO A 26 12.66 10.61 -38.20
N GLU A 27 12.35 9.46 -38.80
CA GLU A 27 11.25 8.59 -38.38
C GLU A 27 11.32 8.36 -36.88
N ALA A 28 10.38 8.98 -36.16
CA ALA A 28 10.14 8.70 -34.76
C ALA A 28 9.98 7.18 -34.60
N LEU A 29 10.65 6.61 -33.60
CA LEU A 29 10.40 5.28 -33.08
C LEU A 29 8.92 5.16 -32.70
N MET A 30 8.11 4.82 -33.71
CA MET A 30 6.75 4.38 -33.53
C MET A 30 6.83 3.13 -32.66
N PHE A 31 6.31 3.22 -31.44
CA PHE A 31 5.67 2.04 -30.86
C PHE A 31 4.80 1.45 -31.96
N PRO A 32 4.94 0.15 -32.29
CA PRO A 32 4.16 -0.42 -33.36
C PRO A 32 2.71 -0.10 -33.04
N ARG A 33 2.07 0.71 -33.89
CA ARG A 33 0.62 0.95 -33.84
C ARG A 33 0.04 -0.45 -33.72
N MET A 34 -0.48 -0.79 -32.53
CA MET A 34 -1.18 -2.05 -32.35
C MET A 34 -2.21 -2.07 -33.46
N HIS A 35 -2.06 -3.02 -34.38
CA HIS A 35 -2.96 -3.17 -35.51
C HIS A 35 -4.38 -3.04 -34.98
N VAL A 36 -5.05 -1.97 -35.41
CA VAL A 36 -6.49 -1.81 -35.23
C VAL A 36 -7.09 -3.11 -35.71
N TYR A 37 -7.70 -3.87 -34.79
CA TYR A 37 -8.19 -5.22 -35.04
C TYR A 37 -8.94 -5.25 -36.37
N ALA A 38 -8.35 -5.85 -37.41
CA ALA A 38 -8.86 -5.88 -38.78
C ALA A 38 -10.11 -6.77 -38.96
N CYS A 39 -10.81 -7.07 -37.86
CA CYS A 39 -12.10 -7.74 -37.84
C CYS A 39 -12.93 -7.14 -36.69
N PRO A 40 -14.09 -6.51 -36.97
CA PRO A 40 -14.96 -5.91 -35.95
C PRO A 40 -15.38 -6.86 -34.82
N ASP A 41 -15.32 -8.17 -35.10
CA ASP A 41 -15.76 -9.28 -34.23
C ASP A 41 -14.64 -9.85 -33.34
N ARG A 42 -13.41 -9.35 -33.44
CA ARG A 42 -12.25 -9.79 -32.61
C ARG A 42 -11.75 -8.75 -31.62
N ARG A 43 -12.55 -7.71 -31.33
CA ARG A 43 -12.16 -6.68 -30.35
C ARG A 43 -12.11 -7.28 -28.95
N PRO A 44 -11.02 -7.04 -28.18
CA PRO A 44 -10.92 -7.51 -26.81
C PRO A 44 -12.05 -6.89 -25.99
N MET A 45 -12.68 -7.73 -25.17
CA MET A 45 -13.77 -7.29 -24.30
C MET A 45 -13.25 -6.94 -22.92
N PHE A 46 -13.90 -6.00 -22.25
CA PHE A 46 -13.63 -5.73 -20.84
C PHE A 46 -14.90 -5.51 -20.03
N TYR A 47 -14.83 -5.84 -18.75
CA TYR A 47 -15.83 -5.51 -17.75
C TYR A 47 -15.22 -4.62 -16.68
N ILE A 48 -15.92 -3.54 -16.31
CA ILE A 48 -15.56 -2.70 -15.16
C ILE A 48 -16.79 -2.56 -14.26
N SER A 49 -16.66 -2.91 -12.98
CA SER A 49 -17.71 -2.64 -11.99
C SER A 49 -17.79 -1.16 -11.65
N ARG A 50 -18.96 -0.67 -11.20
CA ARG A 50 -19.05 0.65 -10.56
C ARG A 50 -18.12 0.73 -9.35
N GLY A 51 -17.54 1.90 -9.10
CA GLY A 51 -16.58 2.13 -8.01
C GLY A 51 -15.13 1.85 -8.42
N ASN A 52 -14.22 1.86 -7.44
CA ASN A 52 -12.78 1.61 -7.62
C ASN A 52 -12.13 2.42 -8.76
N ASN A 53 -12.45 3.71 -8.82
CA ASN A 53 -11.93 4.65 -9.83
C ASN A 53 -12.09 4.16 -11.28
N ASN A 54 -13.21 3.49 -11.59
CA ASN A 54 -13.50 2.92 -12.91
C ASN A 54 -13.25 3.89 -14.09
N HIS A 55 -13.53 5.17 -13.91
CA HIS A 55 -13.33 6.20 -14.94
C HIS A 55 -11.85 6.34 -15.38
N LEU A 56 -10.88 6.05 -14.49
CA LEU A 56 -9.46 6.10 -14.82
C LEU A 56 -9.02 4.97 -15.78
N VAL A 57 -9.81 3.91 -15.87
CA VAL A 57 -9.48 2.71 -16.64
C VAL A 57 -10.36 2.60 -17.89
N GLU A 58 -11.61 3.02 -17.79
CA GLU A 58 -12.59 2.92 -18.87
C GLU A 58 -12.20 3.74 -20.12
N GLY A 59 -11.85 5.02 -19.93
CA GLY A 59 -11.47 5.90 -21.04
C GLY A 59 -10.32 5.34 -21.90
N PRO A 60 -9.16 5.01 -21.30
CA PRO A 60 -8.04 4.43 -22.04
C PRO A 60 -8.39 3.14 -22.79
N LEU A 61 -9.24 2.26 -22.24
CA LEU A 61 -9.63 1.02 -22.92
C LEU A 61 -10.55 1.27 -24.12
N LEU A 62 -11.47 2.23 -24.01
CA LEU A 62 -12.33 2.65 -25.11
C LEU A 62 -11.52 3.29 -26.23
N GLU A 63 -10.53 4.13 -25.89
CA GLU A 63 -9.58 4.73 -26.85
C GLU A 63 -8.73 3.67 -27.56
N LEU A 64 -8.38 2.57 -26.89
CA LEU A 64 -7.75 1.39 -27.49
C LEU A 64 -8.69 0.56 -28.36
N GLY A 65 -9.97 0.95 -28.50
CA GLY A 65 -10.98 0.26 -29.31
C GLY A 65 -11.55 -1.01 -28.67
N TRP A 66 -11.37 -1.20 -27.35
CA TRP A 66 -11.90 -2.37 -26.65
C TRP A 66 -13.42 -2.27 -26.47
N LYS A 67 -14.09 -3.42 -26.45
CA LYS A 67 -15.55 -3.50 -26.29
C LYS A 67 -15.93 -3.70 -24.83
N LYS A 68 -16.65 -2.75 -24.24
CA LYS A 68 -17.22 -2.91 -22.91
C LYS A 68 -18.35 -3.94 -22.93
N THR A 69 -18.37 -4.86 -21.96
CA THR A 69 -19.54 -5.68 -21.64
C THR A 69 -20.19 -5.19 -20.34
N THR A 70 -21.52 -5.24 -20.29
CA THR A 70 -22.31 -4.97 -19.07
C THR A 70 -22.61 -6.23 -18.28
N ASP A 71 -22.43 -7.40 -18.88
CA ASP A 71 -22.62 -8.68 -18.20
C ASP A 71 -21.41 -9.01 -17.33
N LYS A 72 -21.64 -9.03 -16.02
CA LYS A 72 -20.62 -9.35 -15.00
C LYS A 72 -20.21 -10.83 -15.00
N HIS A 73 -21.00 -11.69 -15.63
CA HIS A 73 -20.80 -13.14 -15.72
C HIS A 73 -20.20 -13.57 -17.07
N ASP A 74 -20.03 -12.66 -18.02
CA ASP A 74 -19.41 -12.97 -19.30
C ASP A 74 -17.92 -13.26 -19.11
N GLU A 75 -17.51 -14.53 -19.16
CA GLU A 75 -16.12 -14.97 -18.99
C GLU A 75 -15.27 -14.85 -20.28
N ARG A 76 -15.75 -14.15 -21.31
CA ARG A 76 -14.99 -13.85 -22.55
C ARG A 76 -14.20 -12.54 -22.45
N TYR A 77 -14.17 -11.88 -21.29
CA TYR A 77 -13.36 -10.67 -21.11
C TYR A 77 -11.86 -10.96 -21.31
N ARG A 78 -11.17 -9.98 -21.88
CA ARG A 78 -9.72 -9.83 -21.80
C ARG A 78 -9.31 -9.13 -20.50
N LEU A 79 -10.13 -8.21 -19.97
CA LEU A 79 -9.89 -7.54 -18.69
C LEU A 79 -11.17 -7.47 -17.84
N LYS A 80 -11.07 -7.81 -16.56
CA LYS A 80 -12.11 -7.61 -15.56
C LYS A 80 -11.58 -6.75 -14.41
N TRP A 81 -12.06 -5.51 -14.33
CA TRP A 81 -11.72 -4.57 -13.27
C TRP A 81 -12.86 -4.50 -12.25
N VAL A 82 -12.59 -4.90 -11.01
CA VAL A 82 -13.59 -4.92 -9.95
C VAL A 82 -13.06 -4.30 -8.67
N GLU A 83 -13.95 -3.77 -7.85
CA GLU A 83 -13.59 -3.27 -6.52
C GLU A 83 -13.16 -4.39 -5.58
N ASN A 84 -13.92 -5.49 -5.56
CA ASN A 84 -13.71 -6.58 -4.62
C ASN A 84 -13.29 -7.85 -5.36
N ARG A 85 -12.19 -8.46 -4.92
CA ARG A 85 -11.65 -9.71 -5.50
C ARG A 85 -12.66 -10.86 -5.58
N CYS A 86 -13.67 -10.89 -4.70
CA CYS A 86 -14.72 -11.94 -4.70
C CYS A 86 -15.64 -11.86 -5.93
N ARG A 87 -15.55 -10.81 -6.74
CA ARG A 87 -16.25 -10.68 -8.02
C ARG A 87 -15.51 -11.35 -9.19
N ILE A 88 -14.33 -11.91 -8.94
CA ILE A 88 -13.52 -12.65 -9.91
C ILE A 88 -13.73 -14.14 -9.67
N ASN A 89 -14.07 -14.87 -10.73
CA ASN A 89 -14.14 -16.32 -10.71
C ASN A 89 -12.75 -16.90 -11.03
N TYR A 90 -11.89 -17.03 -10.01
CA TYR A 90 -10.53 -17.54 -10.20
C TYR A 90 -10.49 -19.01 -10.67
N ILE A 91 -11.57 -19.78 -10.49
CA ILE A 91 -11.64 -21.18 -10.97
C ILE A 91 -11.77 -21.22 -12.49
N ALA A 92 -12.52 -20.27 -13.09
CA ALA A 92 -12.72 -20.18 -14.53
C ALA A 92 -11.70 -19.25 -15.23
N PHE A 93 -10.81 -18.60 -14.47
CA PHE A 93 -9.84 -17.64 -14.99
C PHE A 93 -8.79 -18.33 -15.85
N ARG A 94 -8.60 -17.84 -17.09
CA ARG A 94 -7.62 -18.37 -18.04
C ARG A 94 -6.36 -17.51 -18.05
N GLU A 95 -5.30 -18.03 -17.43
CA GLU A 95 -3.98 -17.38 -17.39
C GLU A 95 -3.41 -17.16 -18.80
N GLY A 96 -2.75 -16.02 -19.03
CA GLY A 96 -2.26 -15.60 -20.35
C GLY A 96 -3.34 -15.05 -21.30
N GLU A 97 -4.60 -15.46 -21.12
CA GLU A 97 -5.74 -15.00 -21.91
C GLU A 97 -6.55 -13.89 -21.26
N GLN A 98 -6.59 -13.82 -19.93
CA GLN A 98 -7.39 -12.88 -19.19
C GLN A 98 -6.56 -12.07 -18.20
N LEU A 99 -7.03 -10.86 -17.90
CA LEU A 99 -6.45 -9.95 -16.92
C LEU A 99 -7.48 -9.59 -15.87
N VAL A 100 -7.04 -9.52 -14.61
CA VAL A 100 -7.84 -9.08 -13.47
C VAL A 100 -7.01 -8.15 -12.60
N ASN A 101 -7.66 -7.21 -11.92
CA ASN A 101 -6.97 -6.20 -11.10
C ASN A 101 -6.73 -6.63 -9.64
N HIS A 102 -6.89 -7.92 -9.32
CA HIS A 102 -6.61 -8.50 -8.01
C HIS A 102 -5.87 -9.82 -8.15
N ILE A 103 -4.85 -10.03 -7.34
CA ILE A 103 -4.14 -11.32 -7.23
C ILE A 103 -4.95 -12.24 -6.30
N PRO A 104 -5.11 -13.53 -6.62
CA PRO A 104 -5.69 -14.49 -5.68
C PRO A 104 -4.92 -14.45 -4.36
N ASN A 105 -5.62 -14.60 -3.23
CA ASN A 105 -4.99 -14.58 -1.90
C ASN A 105 -4.24 -13.30 -1.49
N CYS A 106 -4.46 -12.15 -2.17
CA CYS A 106 -3.83 -10.86 -1.82
C CYS A 106 -4.01 -10.41 -0.35
N LYS A 107 -5.01 -10.94 0.38
CA LYS A 107 -5.22 -10.67 1.81
C LYS A 107 -4.03 -11.07 2.69
N LEU A 108 -3.14 -11.93 2.22
CA LEU A 108 -1.87 -12.22 2.89
C LEU A 108 -1.00 -10.96 3.04
N LEU A 109 -1.11 -9.98 2.13
CA LEU A 109 -0.36 -8.73 2.22
C LEU A 109 -1.26 -7.53 2.55
N THR A 110 -2.53 -7.58 2.17
CA THR A 110 -3.45 -6.44 2.27
C THR A 110 -4.35 -6.47 3.52
N ASN A 111 -4.17 -7.44 4.42
CA ASN A 111 -4.80 -7.50 5.73
C ASN A 111 -3.73 -7.39 6.83
N LYS A 112 -4.03 -6.75 7.96
CA LYS A 112 -3.05 -6.55 9.04
C LYS A 112 -2.54 -7.87 9.62
N LEU A 113 -3.45 -8.81 9.88
CA LEU A 113 -3.09 -10.13 10.39
C LEU A 113 -2.40 -10.97 9.31
N GLY A 114 -2.92 -10.92 8.08
CA GLY A 114 -2.30 -11.58 6.94
C GLY A 114 -0.84 -11.18 6.76
N LEU A 115 -0.57 -9.86 6.79
CA LEU A 115 0.77 -9.30 6.63
C LEU A 115 1.69 -9.74 7.77
N LEU A 116 1.23 -9.61 9.02
CA LEU A 116 1.98 -10.04 10.20
C LEU A 116 2.39 -11.52 10.09
N CYS A 117 1.42 -12.40 9.83
CA CYS A 117 1.69 -13.83 9.67
C CYS A 117 2.61 -14.12 8.48
N SER A 118 2.44 -13.43 7.35
CA SER A 118 3.30 -13.64 6.16
C SER A 118 4.75 -13.24 6.43
N LEU A 119 4.98 -12.14 7.16
CA LEU A 119 6.33 -11.70 7.51
C LEU A 119 6.99 -12.66 8.51
N GLN A 120 6.28 -13.07 9.54
CA GLN A 120 6.76 -14.07 10.51
C GLN A 120 7.10 -15.40 9.82
N GLU A 121 6.23 -15.86 8.91
CA GLU A 121 6.44 -17.10 8.17
C GLU A 121 7.62 -16.99 7.20
N TYR A 122 7.78 -15.84 6.53
CA TYR A 122 8.92 -15.60 5.64
C TYR A 122 10.26 -15.71 6.37
N GLU A 123 10.38 -15.13 7.56
CA GLU A 123 11.59 -15.25 8.38
C GLU A 123 11.83 -16.70 8.82
N ARG A 124 10.79 -17.36 9.36
CA ARG A 124 10.86 -18.74 9.84
C ARG A 124 11.29 -19.70 8.73
N VAL A 125 10.66 -19.63 7.57
CA VAL A 125 10.97 -20.49 6.42
C VAL A 125 12.36 -20.19 5.88
N THR A 126 12.76 -18.91 5.81
CA THR A 126 14.11 -18.55 5.35
C THR A 126 15.19 -19.14 6.26
N LEU A 127 14.99 -19.07 7.59
CA LEU A 127 15.90 -19.66 8.56
C LEU A 127 16.00 -21.19 8.40
N LEU A 128 14.85 -21.88 8.30
CA LEU A 128 14.82 -23.34 8.19
C LEU A 128 15.40 -23.85 6.87
N THR A 129 15.13 -23.16 5.76
CA THR A 129 15.52 -23.63 4.42
C THR A 129 16.92 -23.18 4.00
N LYS A 130 17.40 -22.04 4.51
CA LYS A 130 18.70 -21.47 4.13
C LYS A 130 19.71 -21.42 5.27
N GLY A 131 19.34 -21.81 6.49
CA GLY A 131 20.22 -21.77 7.67
C GLY A 131 20.61 -20.35 8.12
N ARG A 132 19.91 -19.31 7.64
CA ARG A 132 20.19 -17.92 7.96
C ARG A 132 18.93 -17.06 7.95
N LEU A 133 18.94 -15.97 8.70
CA LEU A 133 17.88 -14.96 8.65
C LEU A 133 17.83 -14.27 7.27
N PRO A 134 16.65 -13.76 6.86
CA PRO A 134 16.56 -12.92 5.66
C PRO A 134 17.38 -11.65 5.83
N ARG A 135 17.75 -11.03 4.69
CA ARG A 135 18.51 -9.77 4.67
C ARG A 135 17.77 -8.64 5.37
N LEU A 136 16.45 -8.58 5.22
CA LEU A 136 15.58 -7.62 5.88
C LEU A 136 14.74 -8.39 6.89
N LYS A 137 14.91 -8.09 8.18
CA LYS A 137 14.15 -8.73 9.24
C LYS A 137 12.91 -7.88 9.52
N MET A 138 11.82 -8.54 9.91
CA MET A 138 10.55 -7.90 10.23
C MET A 138 10.74 -6.84 11.33
N VAL A 139 11.57 -7.12 12.33
CA VAL A 139 11.84 -6.19 13.45
C VAL A 139 12.53 -4.90 13.02
N ASP A 140 13.16 -4.87 11.84
CA ASP A 140 13.87 -3.69 11.33
C ASP A 140 12.89 -2.62 10.81
N PHE A 141 11.66 -2.99 10.45
CA PHE A 141 10.70 -2.08 9.80
C PHE A 141 9.24 -2.22 10.26
N VAL A 142 8.91 -3.25 11.05
CA VAL A 142 7.60 -3.41 11.67
C VAL A 142 7.74 -3.25 13.18
N PRO A 143 7.05 -2.28 13.80
CA PRO A 143 7.04 -2.16 15.25
C PRO A 143 6.54 -3.46 15.89
N GLU A 144 7.06 -3.79 17.06
CA GLU A 144 6.65 -4.94 17.85
C GLU A 144 5.12 -5.12 17.86
N THR A 145 4.63 -6.30 17.51
CA THR A 145 3.21 -6.56 17.24
C THR A 145 2.80 -7.93 17.74
N TYR A 146 1.65 -7.99 18.41
CA TYR A 146 1.02 -9.22 18.90
C TYR A 146 -0.41 -9.36 18.38
N LYS A 147 -0.83 -10.60 18.21
CA LYS A 147 -2.20 -11.04 17.90
C LYS A 147 -2.96 -11.18 19.20
N LEU A 148 -3.73 -10.15 19.54
CA LEU A 148 -4.44 -10.06 20.82
C LEU A 148 -5.45 -11.20 21.02
N ASP A 149 -5.91 -11.81 19.94
CA ASP A 149 -6.87 -12.92 19.92
C ASP A 149 -6.25 -14.30 20.05
N GLU A 150 -4.93 -14.43 19.88
CA GLU A 150 -4.22 -15.68 20.10
C GLU A 150 -3.74 -15.73 21.55
N ARG A 151 -4.17 -16.74 22.30
CA ARG A 151 -3.89 -16.84 23.74
C ARG A 151 -2.41 -16.72 24.07
N THR A 152 -1.56 -17.46 23.35
CA THR A 152 -0.11 -17.48 23.57
C THR A 152 0.52 -16.12 23.29
N ASP A 153 0.11 -15.46 22.21
CA ASP A 153 0.64 -14.16 21.81
C ASP A 153 0.13 -13.04 22.74
N ARG A 154 -1.11 -13.17 23.23
CA ARG A 154 -1.68 -12.29 24.27
C ARG A 154 -0.95 -12.43 25.60
N GLU A 155 -0.69 -13.64 26.07
CA GLU A 155 0.08 -13.88 27.30
C GLU A 155 1.49 -13.29 27.16
N LYS A 156 2.13 -13.48 26.00
CA LYS A 156 3.42 -12.86 25.69
C LYS A 156 3.36 -11.33 25.74
N PHE A 157 2.37 -10.71 25.09
CA PHE A 157 2.15 -9.26 25.16
C PHE A 157 2.01 -8.76 26.60
N LEU A 158 1.21 -9.45 27.43
CA LEU A 158 0.99 -9.07 28.82
C LEU A 158 2.25 -9.20 29.69
N ASN A 159 3.15 -10.13 29.37
CA ASN A 159 4.42 -10.31 30.07
C ASN A 159 5.47 -9.29 29.61
N ASP A 160 5.48 -8.96 28.32
CA ASP A 160 6.45 -8.04 27.73
C ASP A 160 6.10 -6.56 27.97
N TYR A 161 4.82 -6.25 28.21
CA TYR A 161 4.31 -4.90 28.45
C TYR A 161 4.98 -4.24 29.66
N LYS A 162 5.37 -2.97 29.51
CA LYS A 162 5.91 -2.13 30.58
C LYS A 162 5.06 -0.88 30.76
N ASP A 163 4.94 -0.42 32.01
CA ASP A 163 4.20 0.80 32.30
C ASP A 163 4.83 2.03 31.62
N GLY A 164 3.97 2.95 31.17
CA GLY A 164 4.36 4.11 30.37
C GLY A 164 4.46 3.84 28.87
N GLU A 165 4.38 2.58 28.43
CA GLU A 165 4.37 2.26 27.00
C GLU A 165 3.00 2.54 26.36
N THR A 166 3.02 3.23 25.22
CA THR A 166 1.82 3.37 24.39
C THR A 166 1.78 2.29 23.31
N TRP A 167 0.63 1.65 23.17
CA TRP A 167 0.31 0.66 22.17
C TRP A 167 -0.87 1.11 21.34
N ILE A 168 -0.94 0.67 20.09
CA ILE A 168 -2.07 0.94 19.19
C ILE A 168 -2.80 -0.35 18.86
N CYS A 169 -4.07 -0.42 19.24
CA CYS A 169 -4.93 -1.55 18.95
C CYS A 169 -5.62 -1.35 17.62
N LYS A 170 -5.50 -2.33 16.71
CA LYS A 170 -6.02 -2.23 15.35
C LYS A 170 -6.88 -3.46 15.00
N PRO A 171 -8.15 -3.28 14.59
CA PRO A 171 -8.95 -4.37 14.04
C PRO A 171 -8.37 -4.83 12.69
N THR A 172 -8.33 -6.14 12.46
CA THR A 172 -7.59 -6.73 11.33
C THR A 172 -8.29 -6.49 9.99
N SER A 173 -9.62 -6.53 9.96
CA SER A 173 -10.45 -6.46 8.74
C SER A 173 -11.05 -5.09 8.44
N LEU A 174 -10.89 -4.08 9.32
CA LEU A 174 -11.39 -2.72 9.07
C LEU A 174 -10.32 -1.82 8.44
N ASN A 175 -10.79 -0.77 7.76
CA ASN A 175 -9.97 0.25 7.09
C ASN A 175 -10.34 1.65 7.59
N GLN A 176 -9.76 2.70 6.98
CA GLN A 176 -10.08 4.11 7.26
C GLN A 176 -9.82 4.59 8.70
N GLY A 177 -9.04 3.83 9.49
CA GLY A 177 -8.82 4.14 10.90
C GLY A 177 -9.97 3.74 11.83
N LYS A 178 -11.02 3.08 11.31
CA LYS A 178 -12.17 2.67 12.12
C LYS A 178 -11.78 1.61 13.16
N GLY A 179 -12.22 1.83 14.40
CA GLY A 179 -12.00 0.92 15.53
C GLY A 179 -10.56 0.87 16.06
N ILE A 180 -9.69 1.77 15.60
CA ILE A 180 -8.35 1.99 16.14
C ILE A 180 -8.45 2.86 17.38
N PHE A 181 -7.70 2.49 18.42
CA PHE A 181 -7.52 3.28 19.63
C PHE A 181 -6.12 3.02 20.22
N LEU A 182 -5.71 3.89 21.13
CA LEU A 182 -4.46 3.73 21.88
C LEU A 182 -4.73 3.04 23.21
N LEU A 183 -3.73 2.29 23.67
CA LEU A 183 -3.65 1.64 24.97
C LEU A 183 -2.42 2.23 25.66
N ARG A 184 -2.63 2.94 26.75
CA ARG A 184 -1.59 3.71 27.47
C ARG A 184 -1.33 3.21 28.89
N SER A 185 -2.16 2.31 29.39
CA SER A 185 -2.03 1.76 30.73
C SER A 185 -2.43 0.29 30.80
N ARG A 186 -2.02 -0.38 31.89
CA ARG A 186 -2.40 -1.77 32.17
C ARG A 186 -3.89 -1.91 32.39
N GLU A 187 -4.52 -0.91 33.00
CA GLU A 187 -5.96 -0.85 33.26
C GLU A 187 -6.74 -0.83 31.95
N GLU A 188 -6.34 -0.01 30.97
CA GLU A 188 -6.98 0.04 29.65
C GLU A 188 -6.86 -1.30 28.91
N ILE A 189 -5.71 -1.98 29.04
CA ILE A 189 -5.49 -3.31 28.47
C ILE A 189 -6.42 -4.33 29.12
N ASN A 190 -6.48 -4.37 30.46
CA ASN A 190 -7.32 -5.30 31.19
C ASN A 190 -8.81 -5.06 30.88
N GLN A 191 -9.24 -3.81 30.86
CA GLN A 191 -10.62 -3.45 30.48
C GLN A 191 -10.95 -3.95 29.08
N LEU A 192 -10.07 -3.73 28.10
CA LEU A 192 -10.26 -4.25 26.74
C LEU A 192 -10.43 -5.77 26.75
N LEU A 193 -9.61 -6.50 27.50
CA LEU A 193 -9.69 -7.96 27.57
C LEU A 193 -11.01 -8.43 28.20
N SER A 194 -11.42 -7.85 29.34
CA SER A 194 -12.67 -8.19 30.01
C SER A 194 -13.89 -7.92 29.14
N GLU A 195 -13.96 -6.76 28.47
CA GLU A 195 -15.05 -6.44 27.54
C GLU A 195 -15.15 -7.43 26.38
N ARG A 196 -14.01 -7.96 25.93
CA ARG A 196 -13.96 -8.91 24.82
C ARG A 196 -14.38 -10.31 25.24
N GLU A 197 -13.96 -10.76 26.42
CA GLU A 197 -14.42 -12.03 26.99
C GLU A 197 -15.93 -12.00 27.18
N ALA A 198 -16.47 -10.91 27.74
CA ALA A 198 -17.90 -10.70 27.89
C ALA A 198 -18.65 -10.70 26.54
N LYS A 199 -18.09 -10.16 25.46
CA LYS A 199 -18.74 -10.15 24.12
C LYS A 199 -18.63 -11.49 23.38
N SER A 200 -17.57 -12.25 23.64
CA SER A 200 -17.33 -13.56 23.00
C SER A 200 -18.35 -14.62 23.40
N SER A 201 -18.94 -14.51 24.60
CA SER A 201 -20.00 -15.42 25.06
C SER A 201 -21.33 -15.21 24.31
N TRP A 202 -21.57 -14.02 23.75
CA TRP A 202 -22.82 -13.67 23.06
C TRP A 202 -22.73 -13.69 21.53
N THR A 203 -21.54 -13.60 20.94
CA THR A 203 -21.37 -13.42 19.49
C THR A 203 -20.40 -14.44 18.88
N ARG A 204 -20.81 -15.12 17.80
CA ARG A 204 -19.96 -16.12 17.09
C ARG A 204 -18.85 -15.49 16.23
N GLN A 205 -18.82 -14.17 16.04
CA GLN A 205 -17.80 -13.47 15.25
C GLN A 205 -16.98 -12.52 16.11
N VAL A 206 -15.82 -13.00 16.57
CA VAL A 206 -14.83 -12.15 17.23
C VAL A 206 -14.09 -11.34 16.17
N GLN A 207 -14.26 -10.01 16.19
CA GLN A 207 -13.44 -9.10 15.38
C GLN A 207 -12.00 -9.21 15.84
N MET A 208 -11.15 -9.88 15.05
CA MET A 208 -9.74 -10.04 15.38
C MET A 208 -9.01 -8.70 15.43
N ARG A 209 -8.02 -8.60 16.31
CA ARG A 209 -7.22 -7.40 16.59
C ARG A 209 -5.74 -7.76 16.72
N ILE A 210 -4.91 -6.81 16.29
CA ILE A 210 -3.49 -6.77 16.66
C ILE A 210 -3.26 -5.62 17.64
N VAL A 211 -2.31 -5.78 18.54
CA VAL A 211 -1.73 -4.70 19.34
C VAL A 211 -0.30 -4.49 18.85
N GLN A 212 0.05 -3.25 18.55
CA GLN A 212 1.35 -2.91 17.98
C GLN A 212 1.96 -1.76 18.77
N ARG A 213 3.26 -1.79 19.01
CA ARG A 213 3.99 -0.72 19.68
C ARG A 213 3.75 0.59 18.95
N TYR A 214 3.34 1.62 19.68
CA TYR A 214 3.13 2.92 19.08
C TYR A 214 4.47 3.63 18.88
N ILE A 215 4.67 4.20 17.68
CA ILE A 215 5.81 5.06 17.39
C ILE A 215 5.56 6.42 18.03
N HIS A 216 6.09 6.62 19.24
CA HIS A 216 5.89 7.81 20.07
C HIS A 216 6.80 8.99 19.69
N ASN A 217 7.94 8.72 19.04
CA ASN A 217 8.84 9.75 18.52
C ASN A 217 8.88 9.72 16.98
N PRO A 218 7.76 10.04 16.29
CA PRO A 218 7.74 10.10 14.84
C PRO A 218 8.53 11.31 14.32
N LEU A 219 9.05 11.23 13.09
CA LEU A 219 9.45 12.43 12.37
C LEU A 219 8.21 13.30 12.14
N LEU A 220 8.35 14.61 12.33
CA LEU A 220 7.27 15.58 12.19
C LEU A 220 7.60 16.59 11.07
N ILE A 221 6.55 17.07 10.40
CA ILE A 221 6.62 18.17 9.42
C ILE A 221 5.79 19.31 10.00
N ASP A 222 6.43 20.45 10.27
CA ASP A 222 5.83 21.59 11.01
C ASP A 222 5.18 21.18 12.34
N GLY A 223 5.80 20.21 13.03
CA GLY A 223 5.27 19.63 14.26
C GLY A 223 4.04 18.73 14.06
N ARG A 224 3.64 18.43 12.82
CA ARG A 224 2.49 17.56 12.50
C ARG A 224 2.96 16.16 12.14
N LYS A 225 2.17 15.16 12.54
CA LYS A 225 2.46 13.76 12.23
C LYS A 225 2.12 13.47 10.78
N PHE A 226 2.88 12.59 10.12
CA PHE A 226 2.58 12.19 8.75
C PHE A 226 2.79 10.70 8.51
N ASP A 227 2.26 10.22 7.39
CA ASP A 227 2.62 8.94 6.81
C ASP A 227 2.85 9.09 5.29
N ILE A 228 3.59 8.15 4.71
CA ILE A 228 3.84 8.10 3.27
C ILE A 228 2.97 7.00 2.65
N ARG A 229 2.23 7.37 1.60
CA ARG A 229 1.53 6.43 0.73
C ARG A 229 2.31 6.26 -0.56
N ALA A 230 2.99 5.12 -0.69
CA ALA A 230 3.55 4.67 -1.96
C ALA A 230 2.60 3.71 -2.69
N TYR A 231 2.83 3.51 -3.99
CA TYR A 231 2.05 2.60 -4.83
C TYR A 231 2.95 1.54 -5.47
N MET A 232 2.52 0.29 -5.41
CA MET A 232 3.16 -0.83 -6.09
C MET A 232 2.14 -1.48 -7.03
N PHE A 233 2.54 -1.71 -8.28
CA PHE A 233 1.76 -2.44 -9.27
C PHE A 233 2.51 -3.73 -9.63
N ILE A 234 1.96 -4.86 -9.18
CA ILE A 234 2.47 -6.19 -9.53
C ILE A 234 1.85 -6.55 -10.89
N ALA A 235 2.58 -6.28 -11.96
CA ALA A 235 2.14 -6.52 -13.33
C ALA A 235 2.14 -8.01 -13.69
N SER A 236 3.07 -8.77 -13.11
CA SER A 236 3.11 -10.23 -13.23
C SER A 236 3.79 -10.87 -12.02
N THR A 237 3.34 -12.06 -11.65
CA THR A 237 3.98 -12.90 -10.64
C THR A 237 4.98 -13.88 -11.26
N VAL A 238 4.83 -14.19 -12.56
CA VAL A 238 5.68 -15.12 -13.32
C VAL A 238 5.79 -14.64 -14.78
N PRO A 239 6.94 -14.08 -15.22
CA PRO A 239 8.05 -13.62 -14.39
C PRO A 239 7.61 -12.51 -13.43
N PHE A 240 8.29 -12.39 -12.29
CA PHE A 240 7.96 -11.36 -11.31
C PHE A 240 8.30 -9.97 -11.86
N LEU A 241 7.29 -9.11 -12.01
CA LEU A 241 7.43 -7.72 -12.44
C LEU A 241 6.61 -6.81 -11.54
N VAL A 242 7.29 -5.89 -10.86
CA VAL A 242 6.69 -4.90 -9.97
C VAL A 242 7.12 -3.52 -10.40
N LEU A 243 6.16 -2.63 -10.60
CA LEU A 243 6.39 -1.21 -10.81
C LEU A 243 6.12 -0.47 -9.50
N PHE A 244 7.01 0.44 -9.13
CA PHE A 244 6.91 1.25 -7.93
C PHE A 244 6.69 2.71 -8.30
N HIS A 245 5.82 3.39 -7.57
CA HIS A 245 5.61 4.83 -7.67
C HIS A 245 5.69 5.45 -6.28
N LYS A 246 6.56 6.47 -6.14
CA LYS A 246 6.91 7.16 -4.89
C LYS A 246 5.69 7.61 -4.08
N GLY A 247 4.64 8.04 -4.77
CA GLY A 247 3.35 8.36 -4.17
C GLY A 247 3.33 9.74 -3.52
N TYR A 248 2.79 9.86 -2.31
CA TYR A 248 2.57 11.14 -1.63
C TYR A 248 2.54 11.02 -0.11
N VAL A 249 2.64 12.15 0.58
CA VAL A 249 2.62 12.26 2.04
C VAL A 249 1.24 12.69 2.52
N ARG A 250 0.81 12.16 3.66
CA ARG A 250 -0.45 12.52 4.33
C ARG A 250 -0.18 13.01 5.74
N LEU A 251 -0.51 14.25 6.01
CA LEU A 251 -0.27 14.91 7.29
C LEU A 251 -1.54 14.93 8.15
N SER A 252 -1.38 15.00 9.47
CA SER A 252 -2.44 15.42 10.38
C SER A 252 -2.74 16.92 10.20
N CYS A 253 -3.95 17.35 10.55
CA CYS A 253 -4.30 18.77 10.59
C CYS A 253 -3.59 19.45 11.77
N GLN A 254 -3.67 18.83 12.94
CA GLN A 254 -3.12 19.35 14.18
C GLN A 254 -1.66 18.94 14.38
N LYS A 255 -0.96 19.74 15.19
CA LYS A 255 0.36 19.40 15.72
C LYS A 255 0.28 18.14 16.58
N TYR A 256 1.32 17.33 16.49
CA TYR A 256 1.46 16.11 17.26
C TYR A 256 1.78 16.43 18.71
N SER A 257 1.03 15.81 19.62
CA SER A 257 1.36 15.71 21.03
C SER A 257 1.15 14.27 21.45
N GLN A 258 2.08 13.71 22.21
CA GLN A 258 2.01 12.31 22.66
C GLN A 258 0.82 12.08 23.61
N ASP A 259 0.54 13.07 24.46
CA ASP A 259 -0.43 12.99 25.55
C ASP A 259 -1.85 13.35 25.13
N ASP A 260 -2.04 13.81 23.88
CA ASP A 260 -3.36 14.19 23.39
C ASP A 260 -4.30 12.96 23.35
N PRO A 261 -5.48 12.98 23.99
CA PRO A 261 -6.44 11.90 23.85
C PRO A 261 -7.07 11.84 22.45
N ASN A 262 -7.00 12.91 21.66
CA ASN A 262 -7.64 13.02 20.37
C ASN A 262 -6.89 12.22 19.28
N LEU A 263 -7.53 11.16 18.79
CA LEU A 263 -7.01 10.31 17.71
C LEU A 263 -6.66 11.05 16.41
N THR A 264 -7.20 12.25 16.16
CA THR A 264 -6.87 13.05 14.96
C THR A 264 -5.42 13.56 14.97
N THR A 265 -4.77 13.71 16.12
CA THR A 265 -3.33 14.06 16.18
C THR A 265 -2.43 12.85 15.93
N HIS A 266 -2.97 11.64 16.15
CA HIS A 266 -2.22 10.39 16.08
C HIS A 266 -2.42 9.61 14.77
N LEU A 267 -3.55 9.80 14.07
CA LEU A 267 -3.93 9.06 12.86
C LEU A 267 -4.07 9.97 11.64
N THR A 268 -3.21 9.79 10.66
CA THR A 268 -3.13 10.55 9.40
C THR A 268 -4.15 10.12 8.33
N ASN A 269 -5.04 9.18 8.64
CA ASN A 269 -6.08 8.74 7.70
C ASN A 269 -7.04 9.89 7.39
N GLN A 270 -7.22 10.22 6.11
CA GLN A 270 -8.17 11.27 5.68
C GLN A 270 -9.58 11.11 6.27
N PHE A 271 -10.07 9.88 6.44
CA PHE A 271 -11.38 9.64 7.08
C PHE A 271 -11.42 10.09 8.56
N VAL A 272 -10.30 9.93 9.29
CA VAL A 272 -10.16 10.41 10.67
C VAL A 272 -9.95 11.93 10.65
N GLN A 273 -9.09 12.43 9.76
CA GLN A 273 -8.80 13.87 9.63
C GLN A 273 -10.04 14.69 9.28
N LYS A 274 -10.98 14.16 8.50
CA LYS A 274 -12.28 14.82 8.21
C LYS A 274 -13.14 15.14 9.44
N LYS A 275 -12.83 14.55 10.59
CA LYS A 275 -13.51 14.85 11.86
C LYS A 275 -12.92 16.08 12.55
N ASP A 276 -11.73 16.49 12.15
CA ASP A 276 -11.12 17.72 12.64
C ASP A 276 -11.89 18.93 12.09
N PRO A 277 -12.28 19.89 12.95
CA PRO A 277 -13.01 21.09 12.51
C PRO A 277 -12.27 21.89 11.43
N SER A 278 -10.93 21.93 11.48
CA SER A 278 -10.08 22.69 10.57
C SER A 278 -9.81 21.98 9.24
N TYR A 279 -10.26 20.73 9.07
CA TYR A 279 -9.93 19.93 7.88
C TYR A 279 -10.41 20.56 6.58
N LYS A 280 -11.56 21.24 6.59
CA LYS A 280 -12.11 21.86 5.38
C LYS A 280 -11.21 22.97 4.85
N ASP A 281 -10.65 23.76 5.77
CA ASP A 281 -9.82 24.92 5.43
C ASP A 281 -8.39 24.48 5.09
N ASN A 282 -7.88 23.43 5.75
CA ASN A 282 -6.51 22.95 5.63
C ASN A 282 -6.34 21.70 4.74
N LYS A 283 -7.38 21.29 4.00
CA LYS A 283 -7.40 20.01 3.28
C LYS A 283 -6.19 19.82 2.36
N GLU A 284 -5.87 20.84 1.57
CA GLU A 284 -4.77 20.76 0.60
C GLU A 284 -3.39 20.75 1.30
N ASP A 285 -3.30 21.33 2.50
CA ASP A 285 -2.08 21.30 3.31
C ASP A 285 -1.84 19.95 4.01
N THR A 286 -2.82 19.04 3.99
CA THR A 286 -2.69 17.68 4.53
C THR A 286 -2.12 16.67 3.53
N ALA A 287 -1.85 17.07 2.28
CA ALA A 287 -1.29 16.19 1.26
C ALA A 287 -0.11 16.84 0.56
N TRP A 288 1.09 16.24 0.67
CA TRP A 288 2.29 16.75 0.00
C TRP A 288 2.78 15.78 -1.07
N THR A 289 3.33 16.33 -2.16
CA THR A 289 4.12 15.56 -3.11
C THR A 289 5.43 15.10 -2.46
N MET A 290 6.04 14.06 -2.99
CA MET A 290 7.36 13.63 -2.54
C MET A 290 8.45 14.68 -2.81
N ASP A 291 8.27 15.50 -3.84
CA ASP A 291 9.20 16.61 -4.16
C ASP A 291 9.14 17.69 -3.09
N LYS A 292 7.93 18.10 -2.67
CA LYS A 292 7.73 19.04 -1.56
C LYS A 292 8.29 18.49 -0.24
N LEU A 293 8.13 17.18 0.01
CA LEU A 293 8.75 16.55 1.18
C LEU A 293 10.28 16.63 1.11
N ASN A 294 10.87 16.36 -0.06
CA ASN A 294 12.31 16.40 -0.26
C ASN A 294 12.90 17.79 -0.04
N GLU A 295 12.27 18.81 -0.61
CA GLU A 295 12.62 20.22 -0.39
C GLU A 295 12.58 20.57 1.11
N TYR A 296 11.48 20.24 1.79
CA TYR A 296 11.35 20.49 3.22
C TYR A 296 12.42 19.78 4.05
N VAL A 297 12.71 18.50 3.77
CA VAL A 297 13.74 17.74 4.48
C VAL A 297 15.11 18.37 4.27
N ASN A 298 15.47 18.72 3.03
CA ASN A 298 16.74 19.36 2.70
C ASN A 298 16.94 20.69 3.44
N GLU A 299 15.88 21.51 3.51
CA GLU A 299 15.93 22.85 4.10
C GLU A 299 15.90 22.83 5.64
N ASN A 300 15.06 21.97 6.23
CA ASN A 300 14.68 22.08 7.64
C ASN A 300 15.20 20.94 8.53
N ILE A 301 15.50 19.76 7.96
CA ILE A 301 15.83 18.56 8.76
C ILE A 301 17.24 18.06 8.49
N ALA A 302 17.70 18.09 7.23
CA ALA A 302 18.89 17.38 6.80
C ALA A 302 20.16 17.85 7.52
N LYS A 303 20.30 19.17 7.73
CA LYS A 303 21.45 19.74 8.44
C LYS A 303 21.48 19.34 9.92
N GLU A 304 20.34 19.43 10.60
CA GLU A 304 20.22 19.09 12.03
C GLU A 304 20.50 17.61 12.28
N ARG A 305 20.06 16.74 11.36
CA ARG A 305 20.15 15.28 11.49
C ARG A 305 21.30 14.63 10.71
N ASN A 306 22.20 15.43 10.14
CA ASN A 306 23.32 14.98 9.30
C ASN A 306 22.87 13.99 8.20
N MET A 307 21.78 14.32 7.51
CA MET A 307 21.23 13.53 6.40
C MET A 307 21.80 14.01 5.08
N GLU A 308 21.96 13.09 4.14
CA GLU A 308 22.38 13.42 2.77
C GLU A 308 21.34 14.32 2.07
N LYS A 309 21.82 15.16 1.15
CA LYS A 309 20.93 15.92 0.27
C LYS A 309 20.11 14.94 -0.57
N ASP A 310 18.84 15.25 -0.74
CA ASP A 310 17.88 14.44 -1.52
C ASP A 310 17.64 13.04 -0.93
N TRP A 311 17.80 12.91 0.40
CA TRP A 311 17.59 11.67 1.13
C TRP A 311 16.22 11.04 0.90
N VAL A 312 15.17 11.83 0.62
CA VAL A 312 13.83 11.30 0.33
C VAL A 312 13.82 10.44 -0.94
N PHE A 313 14.73 10.68 -1.88
CA PHE A 313 14.86 9.87 -3.09
C PHE A 313 15.98 8.83 -3.04
N GLY A 314 17.01 9.04 -2.21
CA GLY A 314 18.11 8.09 -2.06
C GLY A 314 17.87 7.03 -0.98
N GLY A 315 17.31 7.43 0.16
CA GLY A 315 17.16 6.60 1.35
C GLY A 315 15.77 5.99 1.53
N LEU A 316 14.73 6.57 0.91
CA LEU A 316 13.33 6.17 1.13
C LEU A 316 12.68 5.47 -0.08
N THR A 317 13.25 5.60 -1.28
CA THR A 317 12.74 4.99 -2.53
C THR A 317 13.78 4.08 -3.17
#